data_AF-Q3AQ99-F1
#
_entry.id   AF-Q3AQ99-F1
#
_cell.length_a   1.000
_cell.length_b   1.000
_cell.length_c   1.000
_cell.angle_alpha   90.00
_cell.angle_beta   90.00
_cell.angle_gamma   90.00
#
_symmetry.space_group_name_H-M   'P 1'
#
loop_
_entity.id
_entity.type
_entity.pdbx_description
1 polymer ?
#
loop_
_entity_poly.entity_id
_entity_poly.type
_entity_poly.pdbx_seq_one_letter_code
_entity_poly.pdbx_strand_id
1 'polypeptide(L)' 'MPHCIHRAVHSFAEITNLPHPADLVGTWRRFGLLGPVYEIICMGNTLPNGDVMMRVRVVESGEELDYRFADILDDPKER' A
#
# COMPACT_ATOMS: atom_id res chain seq x y z
N MET A 1 22.35 -7.61 -40.98
CA MET A 1 22.27 -7.77 -39.51
C MET A 1 22.16 -6.39 -38.86
N PRO A 2 21.01 -5.98 -38.32
CA PRO A 2 20.97 -4.89 -37.35
C PRO A 2 20.30 -5.31 -36.03
N HIS A 3 21.14 -5.37 -35.00
CA HIS A 3 20.97 -5.05 -33.59
C HIS A 3 19.54 -5.00 -33.00
N CYS A 4 19.27 -5.96 -32.11
CA CYS A 4 18.18 -5.96 -31.14
C CYS A 4 18.22 -4.71 -30.24
N ILE A 5 17.18 -3.89 -30.35
CA ILE A 5 16.84 -2.86 -29.36
C ILE A 5 16.15 -3.54 -28.16
N HIS A 6 16.87 -3.61 -27.04
CA HIS A 6 16.31 -3.93 -25.73
C HIS A 6 15.35 -2.83 -25.31
N ARG A 7 14.05 -3.04 -25.54
CA ARG A 7 13.00 -2.26 -24.88
C ARG A 7 12.67 -2.98 -23.58
N ALA A 8 13.35 -2.58 -22.52
CA ALA A 8 13.00 -2.93 -21.14
C ALA A 8 11.61 -2.33 -20.85
N VAL A 9 10.58 -3.13 -21.10
CA VAL A 9 9.25 -2.85 -20.57
C VAL A 9 9.30 -3.14 -19.08
N HIS A 10 9.06 -2.07 -18.34
CA HIS A 10 8.83 -1.96 -16.90
C HIS A 10 8.65 -3.29 -16.17
N SER A 11 9.45 -3.45 -15.11
CA SER A 11 9.34 -4.45 -14.05
C SER A 11 7.88 -4.87 -13.82
N PHE A 12 7.53 -6.07 -14.27
CA PHE A 12 6.47 -6.85 -13.68
C PHE A 12 6.93 -7.19 -12.25
N ALA A 13 6.63 -6.32 -11.30
CA ALA A 13 6.82 -6.60 -9.90
C ALA A 13 5.89 -7.76 -9.50
N GLU A 14 6.47 -8.95 -9.49
CA GLU A 14 6.30 -10.01 -8.50
C GLU A 14 4.87 -10.27 -7.99
N ILE A 15 4.17 -11.19 -8.65
CA ILE A 15 2.80 -11.64 -8.33
C ILE A 15 2.74 -12.58 -7.10
N THR A 16 3.83 -12.80 -6.36
CA THR A 16 3.83 -13.79 -5.27
C THR A 16 4.21 -13.15 -3.95
N ASN A 17 3.21 -13.01 -3.06
CA ASN A 17 3.29 -12.62 -1.65
C ASN A 17 2.98 -11.14 -1.32
N LEU A 18 1.98 -10.55 -1.98
CA LEU A 18 1.31 -9.38 -1.40
C LEU A 18 0.67 -9.82 -0.07
N PRO A 19 1.02 -9.19 1.08
CA PRO A 19 0.41 -9.52 2.36
C PRO A 19 -1.10 -9.33 2.23
N HIS A 20 -1.92 -10.18 2.85
CA HIS A 20 -3.35 -9.93 2.81
C HIS A 20 -3.60 -8.58 3.52
N PRO A 21 -4.51 -7.73 3.03
CA PRO A 21 -4.88 -6.52 3.75
C PRO A 21 -5.24 -6.78 5.22
N ALA A 22 -5.80 -7.96 5.52
CA ALA A 22 -6.08 -8.39 6.88
C ALA A 22 -4.82 -8.51 7.76
N ASP A 23 -3.67 -8.92 7.21
CA ASP A 23 -2.40 -9.03 7.93
C ASP A 23 -1.79 -7.67 8.30
N LEU A 24 -2.24 -6.60 7.63
CA LEU A 24 -1.80 -5.25 7.96
C LEU A 24 -2.67 -4.60 9.04
N VAL A 25 -3.85 -5.13 9.33
CA VAL A 25 -4.71 -4.60 10.40
C VAL A 25 -4.02 -4.78 11.75
N GLY A 26 -3.95 -3.70 12.54
CA GLY A 26 -3.20 -3.62 13.80
C GLY A 26 -1.72 -3.28 13.63
N THR A 27 -1.27 -2.99 12.40
CA THR A 27 0.08 -2.45 12.16
C THR A 27 0.05 -0.92 12.07
N TRP A 28 1.14 -0.30 12.52
CA TRP A 28 1.38 1.13 12.35
C TRP A 28 2.32 1.38 11.18
N ARG A 29 1.99 2.38 10.39
CA ARG A 29 2.79 2.88 9.28
C ARG A 29 2.79 4.39 9.30
N ARG A 30 3.65 5.00 8.51
CA ARG A 30 3.70 6.45 8.32
C ARG A 30 3.18 6.78 6.93
N PHE A 31 2.61 7.96 6.74
CA PHE A 31 2.33 8.45 5.39
C PHE A 31 3.63 8.99 4.76
N GLY A 32 4.33 8.13 4.03
CA GLY A 32 5.58 8.43 3.37
C GLY A 32 6.70 8.77 4.36
N LEU A 33 7.70 9.50 3.87
CA LEU A 33 8.90 9.83 4.66
C LEU A 33 8.63 10.82 5.81
N LEU A 34 7.63 11.70 5.67
CA LEU A 34 7.42 12.85 6.56
C LEU A 34 5.97 13.01 7.04
N GLY A 35 5.05 12.11 6.67
CA GLY A 35 3.66 12.22 7.09
C GLY A 35 3.43 11.69 8.50
N PRO A 36 2.18 11.79 8.98
CA PRO A 36 1.82 11.32 10.30
C PRO A 36 1.80 9.80 10.37
N VAL A 37 1.97 9.27 11.58
CA VAL A 37 1.81 7.83 11.86
C VAL A 37 0.33 7.49 11.88
N TYR A 38 -0.04 6.41 11.20
CA TYR A 38 -1.38 5.85 11.19
C TYR A 38 -1.36 4.37 11.55
N GLU A 39 -2.43 3.93 12.19
CA GLU A 39 -2.74 2.53 12.46
C GLU A 39 -3.74 2.03 11.45
N ILE A 40 -3.55 0.84 10.93
CA ILE A 40 -4.56 0.22 10.07
C ILE A 40 -5.57 -0.46 10.98
N ILE A 41 -6.76 0.11 11.14
CA ILE A 41 -7.73 -0.36 12.11
C ILE A 41 -8.69 -1.41 11.53
N CYS A 42 -8.98 -1.35 10.23
CA CYS A 42 -9.86 -2.30 9.57
C CYS A 42 -9.61 -2.36 8.05
N MET A 43 -9.98 -3.49 7.44
CA MET A 43 -10.20 -3.51 6.00
C MET A 43 -11.53 -2.82 5.69
N GLY A 44 -11.50 -1.87 4.77
CA GLY A 44 -12.69 -1.28 4.18
C GLY A 44 -13.19 -2.09 2.99
N ASN A 45 -13.82 -1.41 2.04
CA ASN A 45 -14.44 -2.06 0.89
C ASN A 45 -13.42 -2.40 -0.19
N THR A 46 -13.55 -3.60 -0.77
CA THR A 46 -12.88 -3.94 -2.03
C THR A 46 -13.57 -3.20 -3.18
N LEU A 47 -12.78 -2.48 -3.97
CA LEU A 47 -13.24 -1.82 -5.18
C LEU A 47 -13.35 -2.80 -6.34
N PRO A 48 -14.22 -2.53 -7.33
CA PRO A 48 -14.40 -3.39 -8.50
C PRO A 48 -13.17 -3.48 -9.42
N ASN A 49 -12.17 -2.62 -9.24
CA ASN A 49 -10.91 -2.63 -9.99
C ASN A 49 -9.84 -3.57 -9.38
N GLY A 50 -10.14 -4.22 -8.25
CA GLY A 50 -9.20 -5.08 -7.52
C GLY A 50 -8.42 -4.36 -6.42
N ASP A 51 -8.60 -3.04 -6.24
CA ASP A 51 -8.06 -2.32 -5.10
C ASP A 51 -8.88 -2.59 -3.84
N VAL A 52 -8.25 -2.42 -2.67
CA VAL A 52 -8.91 -2.55 -1.36
C VAL A 52 -8.80 -1.21 -0.64
N MET A 53 -9.93 -0.64 -0.20
CA MET A 53 -9.90 0.43 0.78
C MET A 53 -9.60 -0.17 2.15
N MET A 54 -8.74 0.48 2.90
CA MET A 54 -8.27 0.13 4.22
C MET A 54 -8.62 1.30 5.12
N ARG A 55 -9.35 1.04 6.18
CA ARG A 55 -9.64 2.07 7.17
C ARG A 55 -8.44 2.20 8.09
N VAL A 56 -7.83 3.38 8.09
CA VAL A 56 -6.68 3.72 8.90
C VAL A 56 -7.05 4.84 9.87
N ARG A 57 -6.39 4.86 11.02
CA ARG A 57 -6.54 5.89 12.04
C ARG A 57 -5.22 6.59 12.24
N VAL A 58 -5.17 7.89 12.02
CA VAL A 58 -4.00 8.71 12.32
C VAL A 58 -3.78 8.69 13.83
N VAL A 59 -2.62 8.23 14.30
CA VAL A 59 -2.31 8.12 15.73
C VAL A 59 -2.14 9.49 16.36
N GLU A 60 -1.60 10.46 15.61
CA GLU A 60 -1.37 11.82 16.10
C GLU A 60 -2.67 12.62 16.29
N SER A 61 -3.55 12.61 15.27
CA SER A 61 -4.82 13.36 15.33
C SER A 61 -5.98 12.55 15.90
N GLY A 62 -5.90 11.22 15.86
CA GLY A 62 -7.01 10.30 16.15
C GLY A 62 -8.04 10.15 15.02
N GLU A 63 -7.81 10.75 13.85
CA GLU A 63 -8.72 10.79 12.70
C GLU A 63 -8.77 9.45 11.97
N GLU A 64 -9.98 8.93 11.73
CA GLU A 64 -10.22 7.72 10.96
C GLU A 64 -10.53 8.07 9.50
N LEU A 65 -9.76 7.52 8.57
CA LEU A 65 -9.91 7.77 7.15
C LEU A 65 -9.75 6.49 6.34
N ASP A 66 -10.43 6.46 5.20
CA ASP A 66 -10.38 5.34 4.27
C ASP A 66 -9.23 5.58 3.27
N TYR A 67 -8.23 4.70 3.29
CA TYR A 67 -7.00 4.81 2.52
C TYR A 67 -6.79 3.58 1.64
N ARG A 68 -6.10 3.72 0.50
CA ARG A 68 -5.98 2.60 -0.46
C ARG A 68 -4.88 1.64 -0.04
N PHE A 69 -5.16 0.35 -0.12
CA PHE A 69 -4.19 -0.71 0.12
C PHE A 69 -3.00 -0.64 -0.84
N ALA A 70 -3.23 -0.28 -2.11
CA ALA A 70 -2.17 -0.07 -3.09
C ALA A 70 -1.18 1.01 -2.64
N ASP A 71 -1.67 2.16 -2.16
CA ASP A 71 -0.84 3.23 -1.61
C ASP A 71 -0.12 2.79 -0.32
N ILE A 72 -0.76 2.00 0.56
CA ILE A 72 -0.11 1.43 1.77
C ILE A 72 1.04 0.47 1.41
N LEU A 73 0.90 -0.28 0.31
CA LEU A 73 1.94 -1.18 -0.17
C LEU A 73 3.12 -0.43 -0.77
N ASP A 74 2.85 0.68 -1.47
CA ASP A 74 3.87 1.56 -2.03
C ASP A 74 4.63 2.33 -0.94
N ASP A 75 3.94 2.63 0.17
CA ASP A 75 4.53 3.35 1.29
C ASP A 75 5.69 2.57 1.96
N PRO A 76 6.89 3.17 2.06
CA PRO A 76 8.04 2.51 2.66
C PRO A 76 7.75 2.14 4.11
N LYS A 77 7.89 0.85 4.43
CA LYS A 77 7.81 0.38 5.83
C LYS A 77 8.88 1.11 6.64
N GLU A 78 8.46 1.77 7.72
CA GLU A 78 9.40 2.28 8.71
C GLU A 78 10.16 1.10 9.34
N ARG A 79 11.50 1.13 9.24
CA ARG A 79 12.39 0.01 9.59
C ARG A 79 12.76 0.02 11.07
#